data_AF-A0A8H9JDN2-F1
#
_entry.id   AF-A0A8H9JDN2-F1
#
_cell.length_a   1.000
_cell.length_b   1.000
_cell.length_c   1.000
_cell.angle_alpha   90.00
_cell.angle_beta   90.00
_cell.angle_gamma   90.00
#
_symmetry.space_group_name_H-M   'P 1'
#
loop_
_entity.id
_entity.type
_entity.pdbx_description
1 polymer ?
#
loop_
_entity_poly.entity_id
_entity_poly.type
_entity_poly.pdbx_seq_one_letter_code
_entity_poly.pdbx_strand_id
1 'polypeptide(L)'
;MDWILNLAGYGVLAYALTDLAVRWRMRDLYGVAPLGGLAALLYALFVNPQFTLVDIPRTLVTRAMGSHALLFMGMLLLWLVMLRAVPLLHLLIPLAALIGACWGTWVRYAPILTDLPGPTLTDPTLFILIGLVIVALIGVVGLIGARMPPVRGESLLMQPTEAVVVGFAAVALIYRQLDLGAIDLESRGLVVGLIGLCLAMLWFRKDTTYGYLAGEVRVNPPWTTWCAGMMAFLIAASAAFSAPIIGDDSFNQVAAVVALFTLFGATWLPGVSVILGLRAVLREVSSTPL
;
A
#
# COMPACT_ATOMS: atom_id res chain seq x y z
N MET A 1 -13.97 -15.12 13.94
CA MET A 1 -14.96 -14.39 13.11
C MET A 1 -14.33 -13.11 12.53
N ASP A 2 -13.34 -12.53 13.19
CA ASP A 2 -12.64 -11.29 12.79
C ASP A 2 -11.90 -11.34 11.46
N TRP A 3 -11.42 -12.51 11.03
CA TRP A 3 -10.65 -12.66 9.79
C TRP A 3 -11.51 -12.44 8.53
N ILE A 4 -12.80 -12.83 8.57
CA ILE A 4 -13.74 -12.60 7.44
C ILE A 4 -13.97 -11.11 7.26
N LEU A 5 -14.18 -10.38 8.37
CA LEU A 5 -14.38 -8.94 8.35
C LEU A 5 -13.13 -8.20 7.88
N ASN A 6 -11.93 -8.65 8.29
CA ASN A 6 -10.68 -8.07 7.81
C ASN A 6 -10.49 -8.34 6.31
N LEU A 7 -10.81 -9.55 5.83
CA LEU A 7 -10.78 -9.89 4.40
C LEU A 7 -11.76 -9.03 3.60
N ALA A 8 -12.98 -8.84 4.10
CA ALA A 8 -13.97 -7.94 3.51
C ALA A 8 -13.46 -6.49 3.51
N GLY A 9 -12.80 -6.04 4.59
CA GLY A 9 -12.17 -4.73 4.67
C GLY A 9 -11.10 -4.51 3.61
N TYR A 10 -10.21 -5.49 3.38
CA TYR A 10 -9.27 -5.44 2.27
C TYR A 10 -9.96 -5.36 0.91
N GLY A 11 -11.04 -6.12 0.70
CA GLY A 11 -11.84 -6.08 -0.53
C GLY A 11 -12.47 -4.72 -0.78
N VAL A 12 -13.10 -4.13 0.25
CA VAL A 12 -13.71 -2.79 0.19
C VAL A 12 -12.66 -1.72 -0.11
N LEU A 13 -11.50 -1.78 0.56
CA LEU A 13 -10.38 -0.87 0.30
C LEU A 13 -9.86 -1.00 -1.12
N ALA A 14 -9.60 -2.21 -1.58
CA ALA A 14 -9.10 -2.46 -2.93
C ALA A 14 -10.09 -1.93 -3.98
N TYR A 15 -11.39 -2.15 -3.78
CA TYR A 15 -12.42 -1.69 -4.70
C TYR A 15 -12.53 -0.16 -4.73
N ALA A 16 -12.59 0.49 -3.55
CA ALA A 16 -12.65 1.95 -3.44
C ALA A 16 -11.40 2.63 -4.02
N LEU A 17 -10.20 2.09 -3.76
CA LEU A 17 -8.95 2.62 -4.30
C LEU A 17 -8.85 2.42 -5.82
N THR A 18 -9.40 1.32 -6.35
CA THR A 18 -9.46 1.08 -7.80
C THR A 18 -10.38 2.09 -8.48
N ASP A 19 -11.59 2.32 -7.94
CA ASP A 19 -12.48 3.37 -8.44
C ASP A 19 -11.78 4.73 -8.41
N LEU A 20 -11.12 5.07 -7.31
CA LEU A 20 -10.42 6.34 -7.17
C LEU A 20 -9.28 6.51 -8.18
N ALA A 21 -8.49 5.46 -8.36
CA ALA A 21 -7.39 5.43 -9.32
C ALA A 21 -7.88 5.68 -10.75
N VAL A 22 -9.01 5.09 -11.12
CA VAL A 22 -9.63 5.24 -12.44
C VAL A 22 -10.31 6.60 -12.58
N ARG A 23 -11.18 6.96 -11.62
CA ARG A 23 -12.00 8.19 -11.61
C ARG A 23 -11.15 9.45 -11.66
N TRP A 24 -10.02 9.45 -10.94
CA TRP A 24 -9.08 10.59 -10.94
C TRP A 24 -7.88 10.39 -11.86
N ARG A 25 -7.92 9.37 -12.73
CA ARG A 25 -6.91 9.13 -13.78
C ARG A 25 -5.49 9.12 -13.22
N MET A 26 -5.27 8.38 -12.13
CA MET A 26 -3.97 8.27 -11.48
C MET A 26 -3.00 7.55 -12.42
N ARG A 27 -2.21 8.36 -13.13
CA ARG A 27 -1.42 7.93 -14.29
C ARG A 27 0.09 8.05 -14.12
N ASP A 28 0.59 8.45 -12.95
CA ASP A 28 2.01 8.60 -12.67
C ASP A 28 2.37 8.18 -11.24
N LEU A 29 3.68 8.03 -10.98
CA LEU A 29 4.22 7.63 -9.66
C LEU A 29 3.83 8.61 -8.55
N TYR A 30 3.69 9.89 -8.87
CA TYR A 30 3.26 10.92 -7.91
C TYR A 30 1.77 10.84 -7.58
N GLY A 31 0.97 10.09 -8.34
CA GLY A 31 -0.46 9.84 -8.07
C GLY A 31 -0.65 8.55 -7.29
N VAL A 32 0.22 7.58 -7.57
CA VAL A 32 0.39 6.35 -6.80
C VAL A 32 0.78 6.64 -5.35
N ALA A 33 1.61 7.64 -5.09
CA ALA A 33 2.03 7.98 -3.74
C ALA A 33 0.87 8.40 -2.80
N PRO A 34 0.07 9.45 -3.09
CA PRO A 34 -1.05 9.81 -2.24
C PRO A 34 -2.15 8.73 -2.21
N LEU A 35 -2.30 7.92 -3.26
CA LEU A 35 -3.19 6.76 -3.24
C LEU A 35 -2.69 5.67 -2.28
N GLY A 36 -1.39 5.36 -2.27
CA GLY A 36 -0.78 4.41 -1.35
C GLY A 36 -0.80 4.90 0.10
N GLY A 37 -0.61 6.20 0.32
CA GLY A 37 -0.78 6.83 1.63
C GLY A 37 -2.22 6.77 2.13
N LEU A 38 -3.18 7.06 1.26
CA LEU A 38 -4.61 6.91 1.55
C LEU A 38 -4.94 5.45 1.90
N ALA A 39 -4.45 4.49 1.11
CA ALA A 39 -4.62 3.06 1.39
C ALA A 39 -4.09 2.67 2.78
N ALA A 40 -2.91 3.17 3.13
CA ALA A 40 -2.27 2.90 4.41
C ALA A 40 -3.04 3.51 5.60
N LEU A 41 -3.53 4.74 5.46
CA LEU A 41 -4.33 5.42 6.48
C LEU A 41 -5.70 4.74 6.66
N LEU A 42 -6.37 4.37 5.57
CA LEU A 42 -7.64 3.66 5.65
C LEU A 42 -7.46 2.24 6.18
N TYR A 43 -6.36 1.56 5.83
CA TYR A 43 -5.98 0.28 6.42
C TYR A 43 -5.76 0.40 7.93
N ALA A 44 -4.98 1.40 8.36
CA ALA A 44 -4.74 1.70 9.76
C ALA A 44 -6.06 1.94 10.50
N LEU A 45 -6.99 2.68 9.90
CA LEU A 45 -8.28 2.99 10.48
C LEU A 45 -9.22 1.79 10.53
N PHE A 46 -9.33 1.00 9.47
CA PHE A 46 -10.38 -0.03 9.32
C PHE A 46 -9.98 -1.40 9.81
N VAL A 47 -8.71 -1.80 9.62
CA VAL A 47 -8.29 -3.19 9.77
C VAL A 47 -7.51 -3.40 11.06
N ASN A 48 -6.56 -2.51 11.38
CA ASN A 48 -5.72 -2.70 12.55
C ASN A 48 -5.29 -1.39 13.24
N PRO A 49 -6.24 -0.64 13.82
CA PRO A 49 -5.92 0.60 14.52
C PRO A 49 -5.14 0.38 15.81
N GLN A 50 -5.40 -0.71 16.52
CA GLN A 50 -4.69 -1.05 17.75
C GLN A 50 -3.19 -1.20 17.51
N PHE A 51 -2.77 -1.79 16.38
CA PHE A 51 -1.34 -1.86 16.06
C PHE A 51 -0.79 -0.56 15.47
N THR A 52 -1.55 0.14 14.63
CA THR A 52 -1.01 1.25 13.85
C THR A 52 -1.10 2.61 14.55
N LEU A 53 -2.01 2.76 15.51
CA LEU A 53 -2.39 4.05 16.12
C LEU A 53 -2.29 4.05 17.66
N VAL A 54 -1.61 3.08 18.27
CA VAL A 54 -1.50 2.97 19.75
C VAL A 54 -0.76 4.13 20.42
N ASP A 55 0.37 4.57 19.85
CA ASP A 55 1.22 5.62 20.45
C ASP A 55 1.43 6.75 19.44
N ILE A 56 0.40 7.57 19.25
CA ILE A 56 0.46 8.73 18.37
C ILE A 56 1.25 9.87 19.03
N PRO A 57 2.13 10.57 18.31
CA PRO A 57 2.33 10.56 16.84
C PRO A 57 3.34 9.52 16.33
N ARG A 58 4.04 8.80 17.22
CA ARG A 58 5.13 7.91 16.84
C ARG A 58 4.66 6.78 15.92
N THR A 59 3.60 6.05 16.26
CA THR A 59 3.14 4.89 15.47
C THR A 59 2.44 5.32 14.19
N LEU A 60 1.85 6.51 14.16
CA LEU A 60 1.34 7.09 12.93
C LEU A 60 2.46 7.29 11.90
N VAL A 61 3.57 7.92 12.31
CA VAL A 61 4.70 8.17 11.41
C VAL A 61 5.40 6.86 11.04
N THR A 62 5.68 6.00 12.00
CA THR A 62 6.49 4.79 11.77
C THR A 62 5.71 3.61 11.18
N ARG A 63 4.45 3.41 11.57
CA ARG A 63 3.64 2.25 11.15
C ARG A 63 2.64 2.62 10.06
N ALA A 64 1.75 3.59 10.28
CA ALA A 64 0.72 3.90 9.27
C ALA A 64 1.34 4.56 8.02
N MET A 65 1.97 5.72 8.21
CA MET A 65 2.57 6.52 7.14
C MET A 65 3.94 6.01 6.68
N GLY A 66 4.63 5.26 7.55
CA GLY A 66 5.92 4.66 7.27
C GLY A 66 5.76 3.29 6.64
N SER A 67 5.60 2.26 7.49
CA SER A 67 5.61 0.87 7.03
C SER A 67 4.49 0.54 6.05
N HIS A 68 3.23 0.82 6.37
CA HIS A 68 2.12 0.45 5.51
C HIS A 68 2.12 1.25 4.21
N ALA A 69 2.34 2.57 4.27
CA ALA A 69 2.40 3.38 3.05
C ALA A 69 3.56 2.97 2.15
N LEU A 70 4.76 2.73 2.70
CA LEU A 70 5.92 2.27 1.92
C LEU A 70 5.63 0.91 1.28
N LEU A 71 5.05 -0.03 2.03
CA LEU A 71 4.70 -1.36 1.53
C LEU A 71 3.63 -1.27 0.43
N PHE A 72 2.55 -0.51 0.63
CA PHE A 72 1.51 -0.34 -0.40
C PHE A 72 2.07 0.29 -1.67
N MET A 73 2.86 1.36 -1.55
CA MET A 73 3.51 1.99 -2.69
C MET A 73 4.52 1.05 -3.37
N GLY A 74 5.30 0.31 -2.59
CA GLY A 74 6.27 -0.66 -3.08
C GLY A 74 5.62 -1.82 -3.82
N MET A 75 4.54 -2.39 -3.27
CA MET A 75 3.77 -3.46 -3.92
C MET A 75 3.10 -2.97 -5.21
N LEU A 76 2.54 -1.77 -5.20
CA LEU A 76 1.94 -1.17 -6.39
C LEU A 76 3.03 -0.87 -7.44
N LEU A 77 4.21 -0.39 -7.04
CA LEU A 77 5.33 -0.22 -7.95
C LEU A 77 5.79 -1.55 -8.56
N LEU A 78 5.97 -2.60 -7.75
CA LEU A 78 6.31 -3.94 -8.23
C LEU A 78 5.28 -4.45 -9.25
N TRP A 79 4.00 -4.28 -8.94
CA TRP A 79 2.91 -4.62 -9.84
C TRP A 79 3.04 -3.88 -11.18
N LEU A 80 3.29 -2.57 -11.16
CA LEU A 80 3.49 -1.77 -12.37
C LEU A 80 4.74 -2.17 -13.17
N VAL A 81 5.83 -2.53 -12.49
CA VAL A 81 7.05 -3.05 -13.12
C VAL A 81 6.77 -4.38 -13.81
N MET A 82 6.05 -5.29 -13.14
CA MET A 82 5.66 -6.58 -13.70
C MET A 82 4.76 -6.41 -14.92
N LEU A 83 3.83 -5.45 -14.90
CA LEU A 83 2.99 -5.08 -16.04
C LEU A 83 3.74 -4.36 -17.17
N ARG A 84 5.04 -4.06 -17.00
CA ARG A 84 5.85 -3.23 -17.92
C ARG A 84 5.27 -1.84 -18.16
N ALA A 85 4.49 -1.32 -17.21
CA ALA A 85 3.94 0.02 -17.27
C ALA A 85 4.99 1.10 -16.97
N VAL A 86 6.11 0.70 -16.34
CA VAL A 86 7.27 1.57 -16.06
C VAL A 86 8.56 0.92 -16.57
N PRO A 87 9.54 1.70 -17.04
CA PRO A 87 10.79 1.18 -17.63
C PRO A 87 11.82 0.71 -16.58
N LEU A 88 11.36 0.09 -15.49
CA LEU A 88 12.19 -0.33 -14.34
C LEU A 88 12.31 -1.86 -14.22
N LEU A 89 12.09 -2.61 -15.31
CA LEU A 89 12.12 -4.07 -15.29
C LEU A 89 13.47 -4.63 -14.82
N HIS A 90 14.57 -3.95 -15.13
CA HIS A 90 15.91 -4.31 -14.66
C HIS A 90 16.06 -4.25 -13.13
N LEU A 91 15.22 -3.47 -12.44
CA LEU A 91 15.16 -3.38 -10.98
C LEU A 91 14.15 -4.35 -10.35
N LEU A 92 13.42 -5.16 -11.14
CA LEU A 92 12.35 -6.01 -10.61
C LEU A 92 12.85 -6.93 -9.47
N ILE A 93 13.95 -7.65 -9.71
CA ILE A 93 14.52 -8.59 -8.74
C ILE A 93 15.08 -7.86 -7.50
N PRO A 94 15.98 -6.87 -7.63
CA PRO A 94 16.51 -6.20 -6.43
C PRO A 94 15.42 -5.45 -5.65
N LEU A 95 14.44 -4.85 -6.33
CA LEU A 95 13.32 -4.18 -5.67
C LEU A 95 12.41 -5.18 -4.93
N ALA A 96 12.07 -6.29 -5.58
CA ALA A 96 11.25 -7.34 -4.97
C ALA A 96 11.96 -7.96 -3.77
N ALA A 97 13.25 -8.24 -3.89
CA ALA A 97 14.07 -8.78 -2.81
C ALA A 97 14.17 -7.79 -1.63
N LEU A 98 14.39 -6.49 -1.89
CA LEU A 98 14.47 -5.47 -0.86
C LEU A 98 13.15 -5.33 -0.09
N ILE A 99 12.03 -5.19 -0.82
CA ILE A 99 10.70 -5.08 -0.21
C ILE A 99 10.36 -6.37 0.55
N GLY A 100 10.71 -7.53 -0.02
CA GLY A 100 10.57 -8.84 0.64
C GLY A 100 11.34 -8.91 1.94
N ALA A 101 12.62 -8.56 1.95
CA ALA A 101 13.46 -8.57 3.14
C ALA A 101 12.93 -7.60 4.23
N CYS A 102 12.58 -6.37 3.86
CA CYS A 102 11.99 -5.42 4.79
C CYS A 102 10.68 -5.95 5.38
N TRP A 103 9.82 -6.54 4.55
CA TRP A 103 8.55 -7.11 5.00
C TRP A 103 8.74 -8.33 5.89
N GLY A 104 9.64 -9.26 5.54
CA GLY A 104 9.94 -10.45 6.34
C GLY A 104 10.50 -10.11 7.71
N THR A 105 11.47 -9.19 7.77
CA THR A 105 11.99 -8.66 9.05
C THR A 105 10.88 -7.99 9.85
N TRP A 106 10.05 -7.15 9.21
CA TRP A 106 8.95 -6.49 9.89
C TRP A 106 7.94 -7.49 10.46
N VAL A 107 7.48 -8.48 9.69
CA VAL A 107 6.48 -9.45 10.16
C VAL A 107 6.99 -10.29 11.34
N ARG A 108 8.26 -10.72 11.33
CA ARG A 108 8.84 -11.48 12.44
C ARG A 108 8.98 -10.66 13.71
N TYR A 109 9.48 -9.43 13.60
CA TYR A 109 9.89 -8.64 14.76
C TYR A 109 8.87 -7.57 15.17
N ALA A 110 7.85 -7.28 14.36
CA ALA A 110 6.76 -6.35 14.70
C ALA A 110 6.08 -6.65 16.04
N PRO A 111 5.79 -7.91 16.42
CA PRO A 111 5.19 -8.20 17.71
C PRO A 111 6.08 -7.81 18.90
N ILE A 112 7.40 -7.89 18.76
CA ILE A 112 8.35 -7.49 19.82
C ILE A 112 8.36 -5.96 19.99
N LEU A 113 7.93 -5.22 18.96
CA LEU A 113 7.83 -3.76 18.98
C LEU A 113 6.49 -3.27 19.53
N THR A 114 5.61 -4.17 19.98
CA THR A 114 4.29 -3.85 20.54
C THR A 114 3.97 -4.72 21.75
N ASP A 115 3.41 -4.13 22.80
CA ASP A 115 2.89 -4.90 23.94
C ASP A 115 1.53 -5.58 23.65
N LEU A 116 1.14 -5.67 22.37
CA LEU A 116 -0.15 -6.19 21.94
C LEU A 116 -0.09 -7.73 21.82
N PRO A 117 -0.96 -8.47 22.52
CA PRO A 117 -1.07 -9.92 22.36
C PRO A 117 -1.70 -10.22 20.99
N GLY A 118 -0.87 -10.53 20.01
CA GLY A 118 -1.28 -11.01 18.69
C GLY A 118 -0.80 -12.44 18.45
N PRO A 119 -1.49 -13.23 17.60
CA PRO A 119 -0.96 -14.52 17.17
C PRO A 119 0.37 -14.27 16.44
N THR A 120 1.47 -14.67 17.07
CA THR A 120 2.81 -14.54 16.51
C THR A 120 3.04 -15.72 15.58
N LEU A 121 3.21 -15.42 14.28
CA LEU A 121 3.74 -16.41 13.37
C LEU A 121 5.21 -16.61 13.76
N THR A 122 5.52 -17.73 14.39
CA THR A 122 6.88 -18.08 14.84
C THR A 122 7.52 -19.16 13.99
N ASP A 123 6.71 -19.98 13.30
CA ASP A 123 7.19 -21.08 12.46
C ASP A 123 7.53 -20.58 11.04
N PRO A 124 8.82 -20.62 10.62
CA PRO A 124 9.23 -20.27 9.26
C PRO A 124 8.61 -21.14 8.18
N THR A 125 8.29 -22.40 8.49
CA THR A 125 7.71 -23.35 7.53
C THR A 125 6.29 -22.96 7.18
N LEU A 126 5.47 -22.61 8.18
CA LEU A 126 4.13 -22.08 7.96
C LEU A 126 4.15 -20.77 7.18
N PHE A 127 5.10 -19.87 7.48
CA PHE A 127 5.28 -18.63 6.73
C PHE A 127 5.55 -18.88 5.24
N ILE A 128 6.48 -19.80 4.93
CA ILE A 128 6.82 -20.18 3.55
C ILE A 128 5.61 -20.82 2.85
N LEU A 129 4.91 -21.75 3.50
CA LEU A 129 3.74 -22.43 2.91
C LEU A 129 2.61 -21.44 2.58
N ILE A 130 2.27 -20.53 3.50
CA ILE A 130 1.28 -19.48 3.25
C ILE A 130 1.74 -18.58 2.10
N GLY A 131 3.01 -18.19 2.08
CA GLY A 131 3.59 -17.40 0.99
C GLY A 131 3.51 -18.09 -0.37
N LEU A 132 3.80 -19.39 -0.44
CA LEU A 132 3.67 -20.19 -1.67
C LEU A 132 2.22 -20.27 -2.15
N VAL A 133 1.25 -20.44 -1.23
CA VAL A 133 -0.18 -20.43 -1.55
C VAL A 133 -0.60 -19.08 -2.14
N ILE A 134 -0.17 -17.96 -1.55
CA ILE A 134 -0.46 -16.61 -2.06
C ILE A 134 0.18 -16.42 -3.44
N VAL A 135 1.43 -16.85 -3.63
CA VAL A 135 2.13 -16.79 -4.92
C VAL A 135 1.39 -17.62 -5.98
N ALA A 136 0.92 -18.81 -5.63
CA ALA A 136 0.14 -19.65 -6.53
C ALA A 136 -1.20 -18.99 -6.90
N LEU A 137 -1.93 -18.44 -5.92
CA LEU A 137 -3.21 -17.76 -6.15
C LEU A 137 -3.07 -16.55 -7.06
N ILE A 138 -2.11 -15.67 -6.77
CA ILE A 138 -1.81 -14.52 -7.62
C ILE A 138 -1.44 -15.02 -9.02
N GLY A 139 -0.56 -16.02 -9.14
CA GLY A 139 -0.18 -16.62 -10.42
C GLY A 139 -1.37 -17.14 -11.23
N VAL A 140 -2.31 -17.84 -10.59
CA VAL A 140 -3.55 -18.31 -11.22
C VAL A 140 -4.40 -17.13 -11.71
N VAL A 141 -4.60 -16.10 -10.88
CA VAL A 141 -5.34 -14.89 -11.27
C VAL A 141 -4.66 -14.19 -12.46
N GLY A 142 -3.32 -14.11 -12.46
CA GLY A 142 -2.56 -13.56 -13.58
C GLY A 142 -2.70 -14.36 -14.87
N LEU A 143 -2.65 -15.69 -14.79
CA LEU A 143 -2.84 -16.57 -15.95
C LEU A 143 -4.26 -16.49 -16.51
N ILE A 144 -5.27 -16.36 -15.65
CA ILE A 144 -6.65 -16.14 -16.06
C ILE A 144 -6.79 -14.76 -16.72
N GLY A 145 -6.24 -13.71 -16.08
CA GLY A 145 -6.27 -12.34 -16.59
C GLY A 145 -5.55 -12.18 -17.94
N ALA A 146 -4.46 -12.90 -18.17
CA ALA A 146 -3.74 -12.90 -19.44
C ALA A 146 -4.54 -13.46 -20.62
N ARG A 147 -5.59 -14.24 -20.35
CA ARG A 147 -6.53 -14.74 -21.36
C ARG A 147 -7.77 -13.88 -21.53
N MET A 148 -7.98 -12.91 -20.65
CA MET A 148 -9.11 -11.99 -20.74
C MET A 148 -8.80 -10.85 -21.73
N PRO A 149 -9.81 -10.36 -22.46
CA PRO A 149 -9.63 -9.18 -23.29
C PRO A 149 -9.28 -7.97 -22.40
N PRO A 150 -8.58 -6.94 -22.94
CA PRO A 150 -8.28 -5.73 -22.21
C PRO A 150 -9.56 -5.13 -21.60
N VAL A 151 -9.56 -4.95 -20.28
CA VAL A 151 -10.67 -4.33 -19.56
C VAL A 151 -10.54 -2.81 -19.69
N ARG A 152 -11.60 -2.15 -20.15
CA ARG A 152 -11.64 -0.69 -20.21
C ARG A 152 -11.66 -0.13 -18.79
N GLY A 153 -10.89 0.92 -18.53
CA GLY A 153 -10.89 1.57 -17.21
C GLY A 153 -12.29 1.98 -16.76
N GLU A 154 -13.14 2.42 -17.69
CA GLU A 154 -14.53 2.83 -17.43
C GLU A 154 -15.39 1.74 -16.78
N SER A 155 -15.14 0.46 -17.06
CA SER A 155 -15.89 -0.65 -16.43
C SER A 155 -15.41 -0.96 -15.01
N LEU A 156 -14.31 -0.36 -14.56
CA LEU A 156 -13.80 -0.46 -13.19
C LEU A 156 -14.32 0.68 -12.30
N LEU A 157 -15.09 1.63 -12.88
CA LEU A 157 -15.75 2.66 -12.10
C LEU A 157 -16.88 2.03 -11.29
N MET A 158 -16.90 2.40 -10.02
CA MET A 158 -17.90 1.94 -9.08
C MET A 158 -19.28 2.52 -9.45
N GLN A 159 -20.26 1.63 -9.59
CA GLN A 159 -21.65 2.02 -9.81
C GLN A 159 -22.24 2.66 -8.55
N PRO A 160 -23.27 3.52 -8.66
CA PRO A 160 -23.89 4.14 -7.49
C PRO A 160 -24.38 3.14 -6.43
N THR A 161 -24.91 2.00 -6.86
CA THR A 161 -25.36 0.92 -5.98
C THR A 161 -24.21 0.29 -5.21
N GLU A 162 -23.10 0.02 -5.90
CA GLU A 162 -21.88 -0.51 -5.29
C GLU A 162 -21.25 0.50 -4.33
N ALA A 163 -21.35 1.79 -4.64
CA ALA A 163 -20.90 2.88 -3.75
C ALA A 163 -21.69 2.90 -2.44
N VAL A 164 -23.00 2.65 -2.48
CA VAL A 164 -23.80 2.52 -1.26
C VAL A 164 -23.33 1.31 -0.45
N VAL A 165 -23.07 0.17 -1.09
CA VAL A 165 -22.59 -1.05 -0.41
C VAL A 165 -21.22 -0.83 0.23
N VAL A 166 -20.27 -0.25 -0.48
CA VAL A 166 -18.94 0.08 0.05
C VAL A 166 -19.02 1.13 1.13
N GLY A 167 -19.85 2.16 0.96
CA GLY A 167 -20.09 3.18 1.97
C GLY A 167 -20.61 2.57 3.27
N PHE A 168 -21.62 1.68 3.18
CA PHE A 168 -22.16 0.98 4.33
C PHE A 168 -21.12 0.06 5.00
N ALA A 169 -20.34 -0.68 4.20
CA ALA A 169 -19.27 -1.52 4.72
C ALA A 169 -18.18 -0.69 5.43
N ALA A 170 -17.77 0.45 4.87
CA ALA A 170 -16.82 1.36 5.50
C ALA A 170 -17.36 1.93 6.82
N VAL A 171 -18.63 2.34 6.85
CA VAL A 171 -19.29 2.81 8.09
C VAL A 171 -19.34 1.71 9.14
N ALA A 172 -19.68 0.47 8.76
CA ALA A 172 -19.70 -0.67 9.68
C ALA A 172 -18.30 -0.97 10.24
N LEU A 173 -17.25 -0.87 9.42
CA LEU A 173 -15.86 -1.03 9.86
C LEU A 173 -15.47 0.09 10.82
N ILE A 174 -15.81 1.35 10.53
CA ILE A 174 -15.56 2.48 11.44
C ILE A 174 -16.27 2.25 12.77
N TYR A 175 -17.56 1.92 12.75
CA TYR A 175 -18.37 1.70 13.94
C TYR A 175 -17.78 0.58 14.82
N ARG A 176 -17.36 -0.53 14.23
CA ARG A 176 -16.63 -1.60 14.94
C ARG A 176 -15.40 -1.07 15.67
N GLN A 177 -14.62 -0.20 15.04
CA GLN A 177 -13.39 0.33 15.65
C GLN A 177 -13.69 1.36 16.76
N LEU A 178 -14.82 2.07 16.65
CA LEU A 178 -15.32 2.93 17.73
C LEU A 178 -15.76 2.11 18.94
N ASP A 179 -16.48 1.01 18.72
CA ASP A 179 -16.98 0.11 19.75
C ASP A 179 -15.85 -0.59 20.50
N LEU A 180 -14.78 -0.97 19.79
CA LEU A 180 -13.56 -1.53 20.38
C LEU A 180 -12.74 -0.53 21.21
N GLY A 181 -13.13 0.75 21.28
CA GLY A 181 -12.40 1.79 21.99
C GLY A 181 -10.97 1.99 21.48
N ALA A 182 -10.67 1.55 20.26
CA ALA A 182 -9.31 1.31 19.78
C ALA A 182 -8.52 2.58 19.40
N ILE A 183 -9.16 3.75 19.41
CA ILE A 183 -8.56 5.01 18.95
C ILE A 183 -9.10 6.17 19.79
N ASP A 184 -8.21 6.99 20.33
CA ASP A 184 -8.55 8.22 21.06
C ASP A 184 -9.12 9.29 20.11
N LEU A 185 -9.88 10.25 20.64
CA LEU A 185 -10.52 11.27 19.81
C LEU A 185 -9.51 12.13 19.03
N GLU A 186 -8.40 12.49 19.66
CA GLU A 186 -7.32 13.30 19.06
C GLU A 186 -6.64 12.56 17.89
N SER A 187 -6.32 11.29 18.12
CA SER A 187 -5.77 10.35 17.15
C SER A 187 -6.66 10.21 15.91
N ARG A 188 -7.99 10.17 16.09
CA ARG A 188 -8.96 10.14 14.98
C ARG A 188 -8.91 11.42 14.14
N GLY A 189 -8.89 12.59 14.80
CA GLY A 189 -8.85 13.89 14.12
C GLY A 189 -7.64 14.03 13.20
N LEU A 190 -6.47 13.57 13.68
CA LEU A 190 -5.24 13.62 12.91
C LEU A 190 -5.27 12.67 11.69
N VAL A 191 -5.69 11.41 11.88
CA VAL A 191 -5.83 10.44 10.77
C VAL A 191 -6.84 10.93 9.72
N VAL A 192 -8.00 11.44 10.14
CA VAL A 192 -9.01 12.01 9.23
C VAL A 192 -8.46 13.23 8.49
N GLY A 193 -7.70 14.09 9.16
CA GLY A 193 -7.02 15.23 8.54
C GLY A 193 -6.03 14.79 7.45
N LEU A 194 -5.22 13.76 7.71
CA LEU A 194 -4.28 13.20 6.72
C LEU A 194 -4.99 12.51 5.55
N ILE A 195 -6.10 11.80 5.81
CA ILE A 195 -6.96 11.25 4.76
C ILE A 195 -7.49 12.39 3.88
N GLY A 196 -8.01 13.46 4.49
CA GLY A 196 -8.47 14.66 3.80
C GLY A 196 -7.39 15.31 2.94
N LEU A 197 -6.15 15.39 3.47
CA LEU A 197 -5.00 15.89 2.73
C LEU A 197 -4.64 14.99 1.54
N CYS A 198 -4.66 13.67 1.70
CA CYS A 198 -4.45 12.73 0.59
C CYS A 198 -5.51 12.87 -0.49
N LEU A 199 -6.79 12.99 -0.10
CA LEU A 199 -7.89 13.22 -1.02
C LEU A 199 -7.78 14.59 -1.72
N ALA A 200 -7.37 15.63 -1.01
CA ALA A 200 -7.15 16.95 -1.60
C ALA A 200 -6.01 16.92 -2.64
N MET A 201 -4.88 16.29 -2.30
CA MET A 201 -3.77 16.09 -3.25
C MET A 201 -4.24 15.36 -4.52
N LEU A 202 -5.02 14.29 -4.36
CA LEU A 202 -5.56 13.55 -5.50
C LEU A 202 -6.60 14.38 -6.29
N TRP A 203 -7.44 15.16 -5.62
CA TRP A 203 -8.45 16.03 -6.24
C TRP A 203 -7.81 17.12 -7.11
N PHE A 204 -6.80 17.83 -6.62
CA PHE A 204 -6.08 18.86 -7.38
C PHE A 204 -5.40 18.30 -8.64
N ARG A 205 -5.20 16.99 -8.70
CA ARG A 205 -4.55 16.30 -9.80
C ARG A 205 -5.46 15.68 -10.83
N LYS A 206 -6.77 15.59 -10.56
CA LYS A 206 -7.74 14.89 -11.42
C LYS A 206 -7.67 15.32 -12.90
N ASP A 207 -7.29 16.57 -13.15
CA ASP A 207 -7.23 17.20 -14.47
C ASP A 207 -5.79 17.31 -15.04
N THR A 208 -4.81 16.63 -14.43
CA THR A 208 -3.40 16.65 -14.89
C THR A 208 -3.13 15.51 -15.88
N THR A 209 -2.93 15.86 -17.14
CA THR A 209 -2.69 14.93 -18.25
C THR A 209 -1.22 14.49 -18.33
N TYR A 210 -0.62 14.06 -17.22
CA TYR A 210 0.71 13.44 -17.26
C TYR A 210 0.53 11.92 -17.29
N GLY A 211 0.50 11.40 -18.52
CA GLY A 211 0.21 10.01 -18.80
C GLY A 211 1.43 9.11 -18.62
N TYR A 212 1.27 8.05 -17.82
CA TYR A 212 1.99 6.79 -17.96
C TYR A 212 1.15 5.53 -17.59
N LEU A 213 0.00 5.60 -16.89
CA LEU A 213 -0.64 4.36 -16.35
C LEU A 213 -2.03 3.94 -16.87
N ALA A 214 -2.71 4.64 -17.78
CA ALA A 214 -4.06 4.17 -18.16
C ALA A 214 -4.56 4.71 -19.52
N GLY A 215 -4.05 4.15 -20.62
CA GLY A 215 -4.82 4.07 -21.88
C GLY A 215 -5.62 2.76 -21.88
N GLU A 216 -4.93 1.64 -21.68
CA GLU A 216 -5.47 0.30 -21.52
C GLU A 216 -4.61 -0.44 -20.48
N VAL A 217 -5.20 -1.02 -19.44
CA VAL A 217 -4.48 -1.93 -18.53
C VAL A 217 -4.42 -3.29 -19.22
N ARG A 218 -3.32 -3.57 -19.92
CA ARG A 218 -3.06 -4.92 -20.44
C ARG A 218 -2.52 -5.78 -19.32
N VAL A 219 -3.38 -6.62 -18.75
CA VAL A 219 -2.99 -7.67 -17.81
C VAL A 219 -2.41 -8.87 -18.58
N ASN A 220 -1.39 -8.64 -19.42
CA ASN A 220 -0.65 -9.72 -20.07
C ASN A 220 0.88 -9.57 -19.95
N PRO A 221 1.41 -9.54 -18.71
CA PRO A 221 2.83 -9.59 -18.46
C PRO A 221 3.39 -11.00 -18.73
N PRO A 222 4.66 -11.13 -19.16
CA PRO A 222 5.29 -12.45 -19.32
C PRO A 222 5.26 -13.22 -18.00
N TRP A 223 4.81 -14.48 -18.04
CA TRP A 223 4.74 -15.35 -16.86
C TRP A 223 6.10 -15.47 -16.16
N THR A 224 7.20 -15.39 -16.91
CA THR A 224 8.57 -15.41 -16.37
C THR A 224 8.86 -14.21 -15.49
N THR A 225 8.46 -13.00 -15.88
CA THR A 225 8.63 -11.79 -15.07
C THR A 225 7.78 -11.85 -13.80
N TRP A 226 6.60 -12.45 -13.88
CA TRP A 226 5.72 -12.65 -12.74
C TRP A 226 6.32 -13.58 -11.71
N CYS A 227 6.65 -14.80 -12.13
CA CYS A 227 7.28 -15.78 -11.27
C CYS A 227 8.57 -15.25 -10.68
N ALA A 228 9.42 -14.58 -11.47
CA ALA A 228 10.69 -14.07 -10.98
C ALA A 228 10.52 -12.98 -9.90
N GLY A 229 9.64 -12.01 -10.09
CA GLY A 229 9.36 -10.97 -9.09
C GLY A 229 8.76 -11.53 -7.80
N MET A 230 7.76 -12.40 -7.94
CA MET A 230 7.06 -13.00 -6.80
C MET A 230 7.94 -13.95 -6.01
N MET A 231 8.74 -14.77 -6.69
CA MET A 231 9.70 -15.67 -6.03
C MET A 231 10.84 -14.89 -5.39
N ALA A 232 11.36 -13.83 -6.04
CA ALA A 232 12.39 -12.98 -5.43
C ALA A 232 11.88 -12.34 -4.13
N PHE A 233 10.65 -11.82 -4.14
CA PHE A 233 9.99 -11.30 -2.94
C PHE A 233 9.87 -12.38 -1.86
N LEU A 234 9.30 -13.54 -2.20
CA LEU A 234 9.05 -14.62 -1.24
C LEU A 234 10.34 -15.19 -0.66
N ILE A 235 11.37 -15.41 -1.48
CA ILE A 235 12.68 -15.90 -1.04
C ILE A 235 13.31 -14.92 -0.06
N ALA A 236 13.35 -13.63 -0.41
CA ALA A 236 13.94 -12.62 0.46
C ALA A 236 13.15 -12.41 1.76
N ALA A 237 11.81 -12.43 1.67
CA ALA A 237 10.94 -12.36 2.84
C ALA A 237 11.14 -13.57 3.76
N SER A 238 11.23 -14.77 3.20
CA SER A 238 11.43 -15.99 3.98
C SER A 238 12.83 -16.05 4.61
N ALA A 239 13.84 -15.59 3.88
CA ALA A 239 15.22 -15.49 4.40
C ALA A 239 15.29 -14.49 5.57
N ALA A 240 14.72 -13.30 5.40
CA ALA A 240 14.68 -12.28 6.44
C ALA A 240 13.82 -12.70 7.64
N PHE A 241 12.68 -13.34 7.38
CA PHE A 241 11.83 -13.91 8.42
C PHE A 241 12.53 -15.06 9.15
N SER A 242 13.42 -15.83 8.52
CA SER A 242 14.13 -16.92 9.18
C SER A 242 15.42 -16.47 9.87
N ALA A 243 15.95 -15.31 9.49
CA ALA A 243 17.21 -14.79 10.02
C ALA A 243 17.13 -14.46 11.52
N PRO A 244 18.14 -14.84 12.32
CA PRO A 244 18.30 -14.29 13.67
C PRO A 244 18.50 -12.77 13.62
N ILE A 245 18.50 -12.10 14.76
CA ILE A 245 18.83 -10.67 14.81
C ILE A 245 20.27 -10.50 14.30
N ILE A 246 20.41 -9.84 13.16
CA ILE A 246 21.70 -9.48 12.57
C ILE A 246 22.05 -8.06 13.03
N GLY A 247 23.21 -7.90 13.66
CA GLY A 247 23.71 -6.64 14.24
C GLY A 247 23.92 -6.74 15.74
N ASP A 248 24.13 -5.60 16.39
CA ASP A 248 24.31 -5.49 17.84
C ASP A 248 23.12 -4.77 18.51
N ASP A 249 23.21 -4.58 19.81
CA ASP A 249 22.18 -3.89 20.60
C ASP A 249 22.04 -2.40 20.22
N SER A 250 23.09 -1.80 19.65
CA SER A 250 23.10 -0.40 19.24
C SER A 250 22.40 -0.18 17.89
N PHE A 251 22.62 -1.10 16.94
CA PHE A 251 22.02 -1.07 15.63
C PHE A 251 21.95 -2.47 15.02
N ASN A 252 20.72 -2.89 14.72
CA ASN A 252 20.44 -4.16 14.08
C ASN A 252 19.47 -4.00 12.90
N GLN A 253 19.24 -5.09 12.18
CA GLN A 253 18.33 -5.11 11.03
C GLN A 253 16.92 -4.57 11.33
N VAL A 254 16.41 -4.75 12.55
CA VAL A 254 15.09 -4.24 12.96
C VAL A 254 15.15 -2.73 13.10
N ALA A 255 16.20 -2.20 13.75
CA ALA A 255 16.44 -0.77 13.85
C ALA A 255 16.59 -0.11 12.46
N ALA A 256 17.28 -0.76 11.52
CA ALA A 256 17.40 -0.28 10.15
C ALA A 256 16.05 -0.17 9.43
N VAL A 257 15.20 -1.19 9.54
CA VAL A 257 13.85 -1.21 8.95
C VAL A 257 12.96 -0.14 9.59
N VAL A 258 12.99 0.00 10.92
CA VAL A 258 12.23 1.04 11.63
C VAL A 258 12.72 2.44 11.25
N ALA A 259 14.03 2.65 11.13
CA ALA A 259 14.60 3.91 10.67
C ALA A 259 14.15 4.25 9.25
N LEU A 260 14.15 3.27 8.34
CA LEU A 260 13.64 3.44 6.98
C LEU A 260 12.15 3.83 6.98
N PHE A 261 11.32 3.15 7.76
CA PHE A 261 9.90 3.49 7.87
C PHE A 261 9.67 4.86 8.47
N THR A 262 10.46 5.25 9.47
CA THR A 262 10.40 6.58 10.10
C THR A 262 10.78 7.66 9.10
N LEU A 263 11.91 7.49 8.41
CA LEU A 263 12.38 8.41 7.38
C LEU A 263 11.33 8.56 6.29
N PHE A 264 10.81 7.45 5.77
CA PHE A 264 9.79 7.47 4.74
C PHE A 264 8.53 8.18 5.23
N GLY A 265 7.97 7.75 6.37
CA GLY A 265 6.73 8.30 6.93
C GLY A 265 6.78 9.79 7.24
N ALA A 266 7.96 10.31 7.59
CA ALA A 266 8.17 11.74 7.81
C ALA A 266 8.34 12.54 6.51
N THR A 267 8.83 11.93 5.42
CA THR A 267 9.30 12.67 4.23
C THR A 267 8.39 12.55 3.02
N TRP A 268 7.70 11.42 2.82
CA TRP A 268 7.01 11.19 1.55
C TRP A 268 5.85 12.17 1.33
N LEU A 269 5.06 12.46 2.37
CA LEU A 269 3.89 13.32 2.24
C LEU A 269 4.28 14.78 1.98
N PRO A 270 5.20 15.39 2.74
CA PRO A 270 5.73 16.72 2.41
C PRO A 270 6.40 16.74 1.04
N GLY A 271 7.21 15.73 0.71
CA GLY A 271 7.93 15.64 -0.56
C GLY A 271 6.98 15.63 -1.77
N VAL A 272 5.95 14.78 -1.74
CA VAL A 272 4.93 14.73 -2.79
C VAL A 272 4.15 16.05 -2.85
N SER A 273 3.76 16.62 -1.71
CA SER A 273 3.01 17.89 -1.66
C SER A 273 3.78 19.03 -2.33
N VAL A 274 5.08 19.16 -2.06
CA VAL A 274 5.95 20.18 -2.68
C VAL A 274 6.03 19.99 -4.20
N ILE A 275 6.26 18.75 -4.66
CA ILE A 275 6.36 18.45 -6.09
C ILE A 275 5.04 18.76 -6.81
N LEU A 276 3.91 18.40 -6.20
CA LEU A 276 2.60 18.69 -6.77
C LEU A 276 2.30 20.19 -6.80
N GLY A 277 2.64 20.92 -5.73
CA GLY A 277 2.51 22.37 -5.69
C GLY A 277 3.35 23.06 -6.76
N LEU A 278 4.61 22.65 -6.92
CA LEU A 278 5.50 23.18 -7.97
C LEU A 278 4.94 22.94 -9.37
N ARG A 279 4.41 21.75 -9.64
CA ARG A 279 3.77 21.42 -10.92
C ARG A 279 2.52 22.28 -11.18
N ALA A 280 1.73 22.54 -10.15
CA ALA A 280 0.56 23.40 -10.27
C ALA A 280 0.95 24.84 -10.64
N VAL A 281 1.96 25.41 -9.96
CA VAL A 281 2.48 26.76 -10.24
C VAL A 281 3.06 26.85 -11.65
N LEU A 282 3.90 25.88 -12.06
CA LEU A 282 4.49 25.85 -13.40
C LEU A 282 3.42 25.79 -14.50
N ARG A 283 2.32 25.05 -14.27
CA ARG A 283 1.18 25.00 -15.20
C ARG A 283 0.55 26.37 -15.37
N GLU A 284 0.31 27.08 -14.27
CA GLU A 284 -0.32 28.40 -14.29
C GLU A 284 0.54 29.43 -15.05
N VAL A 285 1.84 29.49 -14.74
CA VAL A 285 2.81 30.36 -15.43
C VAL A 285 2.89 30.06 -16.93
N SER A 286 2.84 28.79 -17.32
CA SER A 286 2.87 28.39 -18.74
C SER A 286 1.57 28.68 -19.51
N SER A 287 0.46 28.92 -18.79
CA SER A 287 -0.87 29.12 -19.38
C SER A 287 -1.25 30.58 -19.59
N THR A 288 -0.51 31.51 -19.00
CA THR A 288 -0.63 32.96 -19.27
C THR A 288 0.07 33.31 -20.59
N PRO A 289 -0.66 33.72 -21.65
CA PRO A 289 -0.04 34.28 -22.84
C PRO A 289 0.62 35.62 -22.49
N LEU A 290 1.84 35.82 -22.99
CA LEU A 290 2.54 37.12 -23.00
C LEU A 290 1.80 38.12 -23.88
#